data_AF-A0A511ZCF4-F1
#
_entry.id   AF-A0A511ZCF4-F1
#
_cell.length_a   1.000
_cell.length_b   1.000
_cell.length_c   1.000
_cell.angle_alpha   90.00
_cell.angle_beta   90.00
_cell.angle_gamma   90.00
#
_symmetry.space_group_name_H-M   'P 1'
#
loop_
_entity.id
_entity.type
_entity.pdbx_description
1 polymer ?
#
loop_
_entity_poly.entity_id
_entity_poly.type
_entity_poly.pdbx_seq_one_letter_code
_entity_poly.pdbx_strand_id
1 'polypeptide(L)'
;MAAQQYINKPVKADNLILFTFFLHLLLLLGASAVPEGQFFFWLLINLTVEAFIMFRLLLLWSRYSKCAPRRYNSLQLYWMLIGLSFFGMIPFVRATYGTVAFWPFLIGTVCIFLLGHLKKETIASIFVNPHKSHQLVKWPKLLAVIIIIGIIIMAVLRFTPAHPNLGLSIFMYMIGGFTVFCATPFSLDEERIEKLKSL
;
A
#
# COMPACT_ATOMS: atom_id res chain seq x y z
N MET A 1 4.86 32.98 -20.44
CA MET A 1 5.49 31.67 -20.74
C MET A 1 6.55 31.23 -19.72
N ALA A 2 6.88 32.00 -18.67
CA ALA A 2 7.90 31.63 -17.68
C ALA A 2 7.41 30.71 -16.52
N ALA A 3 6.09 30.54 -16.34
CA ALA A 3 5.53 29.79 -15.21
C ALA A 3 5.56 28.25 -15.39
N GLN A 4 5.67 27.74 -16.62
CA GLN A 4 5.66 26.29 -16.89
C GLN A 4 6.99 25.59 -16.56
N GLN A 5 8.10 26.34 -16.49
CA GLN A 5 9.44 25.78 -16.32
C GLN A 5 9.76 25.37 -14.87
N TYR A 6 9.07 25.94 -13.88
CA TYR A 6 9.29 25.59 -12.47
C TYR A 6 8.52 24.33 -12.02
N ILE A 7 7.47 23.93 -12.74
CA ILE A 7 6.64 22.76 -12.41
C ILE A 7 7.36 21.44 -12.77
N ASN A 8 8.37 21.48 -13.65
CA ASN A 8 9.04 20.31 -14.22
C ASN A 8 10.49 20.10 -13.77
N LYS A 9 10.96 20.74 -12.69
CA LYS A 9 12.25 20.33 -12.12
C LYS A 9 12.04 18.98 -11.42
N PRO A 10 12.66 17.88 -11.88
CA PRO A 10 12.52 16.60 -11.20
C PRO A 10 12.99 16.76 -9.76
N VAL A 11 12.15 16.37 -8.79
CA VAL A 11 12.58 16.25 -7.40
C VAL A 11 13.82 15.37 -7.41
N LYS A 12 14.90 15.81 -6.76
CA LYS A 12 16.14 15.02 -6.69
C LYS A 12 15.80 13.64 -6.14
N ALA A 13 16.15 12.61 -6.91
CA ALA A 13 15.84 11.22 -6.60
C ALA A 13 16.24 10.83 -5.17
N ASP A 14 17.36 11.38 -4.69
CA ASP A 14 17.91 11.14 -3.36
C ASP A 14 16.98 11.64 -2.23
N ASN A 15 16.34 12.80 -2.43
CA ASN A 15 15.40 13.36 -1.45
C ASN A 15 14.15 12.48 -1.32
N LEU A 16 13.74 11.83 -2.42
CA LEU A 16 12.57 10.95 -2.40
C LEU A 16 12.88 9.67 -1.61
N ILE A 17 14.06 9.06 -1.79
CA ILE A 17 14.42 7.81 -1.07
C ILE A 17 14.49 8.07 0.43
N LEU A 18 15.12 9.17 0.81
CA LEU A 18 15.20 9.58 2.21
C LEU A 18 13.81 9.85 2.80
N PHE A 19 12.94 10.52 2.04
CA PHE A 19 11.56 10.75 2.46
C PHE A 19 10.78 9.44 2.63
N THR A 20 10.88 8.51 1.68
CA THR A 20 10.23 7.20 1.75
C THR A 20 10.71 6.43 2.98
N PHE A 21 12.04 6.36 3.20
CA PHE A 21 12.63 5.73 4.37
C PHE A 21 12.12 6.33 5.68
N PHE A 22 12.13 7.66 5.79
CA PHE A 22 11.67 8.34 7.00
C PHE A 22 10.18 8.09 7.28
N LEU A 23 9.33 8.19 6.24
CA LEU A 23 7.91 7.89 6.34
C LEU A 23 7.66 6.45 6.81
N HIS A 24 8.34 5.49 6.17
CA HIS A 24 8.23 4.09 6.54
C HIS A 24 8.74 3.83 7.95
N LEU A 25 9.84 4.48 8.37
CA LEU A 25 10.37 4.36 9.72
C LEU A 25 9.36 4.79 10.78
N LEU A 26 8.62 5.88 10.55
CA LEU A 26 7.56 6.29 11.47
C LEU A 26 6.42 5.26 11.53
N LEU A 27 5.98 4.78 10.35
CA LEU A 27 4.90 3.81 10.25
C LEU A 27 5.27 2.45 10.84
N LEU A 28 6.50 1.98 10.60
CA LEU A 28 6.98 0.69 11.11
C LEU A 28 7.14 0.73 12.62
N LEU A 29 7.58 1.87 13.20
CA LEU A 29 7.63 2.04 14.65
C LEU A 29 6.22 2.00 15.25
N GLY A 30 5.26 2.70 14.65
CA GLY A 30 3.85 2.63 15.05
C GLY A 30 3.28 1.22 14.94
N ALA A 31 3.54 0.53 13.83
CA ALA A 31 3.10 -0.84 13.60
C ALA A 31 3.72 -1.85 14.57
N SER A 32 4.94 -1.60 14.99
CA SER A 32 5.64 -2.42 15.99
C SER A 32 5.19 -2.10 17.41
N ALA A 33 4.69 -0.89 17.67
CA ALA A 33 4.19 -0.49 19.00
C ALA A 33 2.74 -0.91 19.26
N VAL A 34 1.89 -0.99 18.24
CA VAL A 34 0.45 -1.22 18.39
C VAL A 34 -0.01 -2.57 17.79
N PRO A 35 -0.83 -3.35 18.52
CA PRO A 35 -1.19 -3.22 19.94
C PRO A 35 -0.01 -3.53 20.88
N GLU A 36 -0.18 -3.34 22.18
CA GLU A 36 0.91 -3.51 23.15
C GLU A 36 1.45 -4.96 23.21
N GLY A 37 2.76 -5.12 23.50
CA GLY A 37 3.40 -6.42 23.77
C GLY A 37 4.15 -7.05 22.59
N GLN A 38 5.29 -7.70 22.83
CA GLN A 38 6.18 -8.27 21.78
C GLN A 38 6.74 -7.23 20.79
N PHE A 39 6.95 -5.98 21.21
CA PHE A 39 7.48 -4.89 20.37
C PHE A 39 8.71 -5.32 19.54
N PHE A 40 9.74 -5.87 20.19
CA PHE A 40 10.99 -6.22 19.52
C PHE A 40 10.84 -7.35 18.49
N PHE A 41 9.94 -8.30 18.73
CA PHE A 41 9.65 -9.37 17.77
C PHE A 41 9.05 -8.81 16.48
N TRP A 42 8.04 -7.95 16.60
CA TRP A 42 7.39 -7.31 15.46
C TRP A 42 8.29 -6.26 14.79
N LEU A 43 9.09 -5.55 15.56
CA LEU A 43 10.08 -4.61 15.04
C LEU A 43 11.07 -5.31 14.10
N LEU A 44 11.58 -6.49 14.47
CA LEU A 44 12.50 -7.24 13.63
C LEU A 44 11.87 -7.66 12.30
N ILE A 45 10.61 -8.13 12.33
CA ILE A 45 9.85 -8.48 11.11
C ILE A 45 9.68 -7.24 10.23
N ASN A 46 9.22 -6.13 10.81
CA ASN A 46 8.97 -4.90 10.08
C ASN A 46 10.26 -4.28 9.49
N LEU A 47 11.36 -4.33 10.23
CA LEU A 47 12.68 -3.92 9.74
C LEU A 47 13.17 -4.79 8.58
N THR A 48 12.86 -6.09 8.59
CA THR A 48 13.21 -6.99 7.47
C THR A 48 12.46 -6.60 6.20
N VAL A 49 11.17 -6.26 6.33
CA VAL A 49 10.37 -5.77 5.20
C VAL A 49 10.86 -4.42 4.72
N GLU A 50 11.18 -3.50 5.63
CA GLU A 50 11.73 -2.19 5.26
C GLU A 50 13.08 -2.31 4.56
N ALA A 51 13.97 -3.15 5.07
CA ALA A 51 15.26 -3.42 4.44
C ALA A 51 15.08 -3.96 3.02
N PHE A 52 14.11 -4.85 2.80
CA PHE A 52 13.76 -5.32 1.47
C PHE A 52 13.26 -4.20 0.55
N ILE A 53 12.33 -3.36 1.02
CA ILE A 53 11.82 -2.22 0.24
C ILE A 53 12.94 -1.25 -0.12
N MET A 54 13.77 -0.89 0.86
CA MET A 54 14.91 0.01 0.66
C MET A 54 15.94 -0.55 -0.30
N PHE A 55 16.26 -1.85 -0.18
CA PHE A 55 17.11 -2.53 -1.15
C PHE A 55 16.55 -2.43 -2.57
N ARG A 56 15.24 -2.66 -2.76
CA ARG A 56 14.59 -2.53 -4.07
C ARG A 56 14.64 -1.09 -4.58
N LEU A 57 14.42 -0.08 -3.74
CA LEU A 57 14.51 1.32 -4.10
C LEU A 57 15.92 1.72 -4.52
N LEU A 58 16.96 1.25 -3.83
CA LEU A 58 18.35 1.51 -4.20
C LEU A 58 18.71 0.90 -5.55
N LEU A 59 18.25 -0.33 -5.84
CA LEU A 59 18.43 -0.95 -7.15
C LEU A 59 17.74 -0.14 -8.26
N LEU A 60 16.52 0.34 -8.01
CA LEU A 60 15.77 1.18 -8.95
C LEU A 60 16.43 2.53 -9.17
N TRP A 61 16.97 3.14 -8.12
CA TRP A 61 17.73 4.38 -8.20
C TRP A 61 18.98 4.21 -9.05
N SER A 62 19.77 3.16 -8.80
CA SER A 62 20.95 2.86 -9.61
C SER A 62 20.61 2.63 -11.07
N ARG A 63 19.44 2.04 -11.38
CA ARG A 63 19.06 1.66 -12.74
C ARG A 63 18.37 2.78 -13.54
N TYR A 64 17.51 3.58 -12.90
CA TYR A 64 16.57 4.46 -13.62
C TYR A 64 16.70 5.95 -13.28
N SER A 65 17.37 6.35 -12.19
CA SER A 65 17.38 7.74 -11.71
C SER A 65 17.89 8.74 -12.77
N LYS A 66 18.89 8.35 -13.56
CA LYS A 66 19.51 9.19 -14.60
C LYS A 66 18.89 9.03 -15.98
N CYS A 67 18.49 7.80 -16.35
CA CYS A 67 18.08 7.48 -17.72
C CYS A 67 16.56 7.61 -17.95
N ALA A 68 15.73 7.32 -16.94
CA ALA A 68 14.28 7.30 -17.05
C ALA A 68 13.62 7.83 -15.77
N PRO A 69 13.75 9.15 -15.47
CA PRO A 69 13.32 9.73 -14.20
C PRO A 69 11.81 9.61 -13.94
N ARG A 70 10.97 9.61 -14.99
CA ARG A 70 9.53 9.36 -14.85
C ARG A 70 9.22 7.96 -14.36
N ARG A 71 9.85 6.94 -14.97
CA ARG A 71 9.70 5.53 -14.57
C ARG A 71 10.19 5.31 -13.16
N TYR A 72 11.33 5.93 -12.81
CA TYR A 72 11.85 5.93 -11.46
C TYR A 72 10.85 6.50 -10.45
N ASN A 73 10.31 7.70 -10.69
CA ASN A 73 9.35 8.34 -9.78
C ASN A 73 8.07 7.50 -9.60
N SER A 74 7.56 6.88 -10.68
CA SER A 74 6.41 5.98 -10.60
C SER A 74 6.71 4.75 -9.74
N LEU A 75 7.85 4.09 -9.98
CA LEU A 75 8.24 2.90 -9.19
C LEU A 75 8.57 3.25 -7.74
N GLN A 76 9.08 4.45 -7.48
CA GLN A 76 9.30 4.93 -6.13
C GLN A 76 7.99 5.18 -5.40
N LEU A 77 7.03 5.85 -6.03
CA LEU A 77 5.70 6.05 -5.49
C LEU A 77 5.01 4.69 -5.23
N TYR A 78 5.16 3.72 -6.13
CA TYR A 78 4.72 2.35 -5.92
C TYR A 78 5.28 1.75 -4.62
N TRP A 79 6.61 1.74 -4.44
CA TRP A 79 7.23 1.16 -3.23
C TRP A 79 6.88 1.90 -1.94
N MET A 80 6.73 3.23 -2.03
CA MET A 80 6.27 4.05 -0.90
C MET A 80 4.84 3.68 -0.47
N LEU A 81 3.92 3.52 -1.44
CA LEU A 81 2.55 3.13 -1.13
C LEU A 81 2.46 1.66 -0.66
N ILE A 82 3.30 0.77 -1.19
CA ILE A 82 3.39 -0.62 -0.72
C ILE A 82 3.85 -0.71 0.74
N GLY A 83 4.87 0.07 1.12
CA GLY A 83 5.30 0.15 2.52
C GLY A 83 4.21 0.71 3.43
N LEU A 84 3.55 1.80 3.00
CA LEU A 84 2.42 2.38 3.73
C LEU A 84 1.28 1.38 3.92
N SER A 85 0.94 0.63 2.88
CA SER A 85 -0.05 -0.46 2.93
C SER A 85 0.34 -1.54 3.94
N PHE A 86 1.57 -2.03 3.87
CA PHE A 86 2.04 -3.11 4.72
C PHE A 86 2.04 -2.68 6.20
N PHE A 87 2.72 -1.57 6.52
CA PHE A 87 2.79 -1.07 7.90
C PHE A 87 1.44 -0.59 8.43
N GLY A 88 0.52 -0.16 7.56
CA GLY A 88 -0.85 0.16 7.95
C GLY A 88 -1.71 -1.06 8.31
N MET A 89 -1.52 -2.20 7.63
CA MET A 89 -2.31 -3.41 7.88
C MET A 89 -1.79 -4.27 9.03
N ILE A 90 -0.47 -4.26 9.28
CA ILE A 90 0.17 -5.11 10.30
C ILE A 90 -0.39 -4.95 11.74
N PRO A 91 -0.69 -3.74 12.26
CA PRO A 91 -1.25 -3.59 13.61
C PRO A 91 -2.49 -4.45 13.84
N PHE A 92 -3.37 -4.54 12.85
CA PHE A 92 -4.60 -5.31 12.95
C PHE A 92 -4.34 -6.82 12.89
N VAL A 93 -3.48 -7.26 11.96
CA VAL A 93 -3.07 -8.68 11.87
C VAL A 93 -2.44 -9.11 13.21
N ARG A 94 -1.57 -8.27 13.77
CA ARG A 94 -0.96 -8.49 15.08
C ARG A 94 -1.97 -8.49 16.23
N ALA A 95 -3.01 -7.66 16.20
CA ALA A 95 -4.05 -7.66 17.22
C ALA A 95 -4.78 -8.99 17.36
N THR A 96 -4.71 -9.83 16.34
CA THR A 96 -5.28 -11.18 16.35
C THR A 96 -4.23 -12.28 16.58
N TYR A 97 -2.95 -11.92 16.75
CA TYR A 97 -1.85 -12.86 16.96
C TYR A 97 -2.07 -13.70 18.22
N GLY A 98 -1.78 -15.00 18.13
CA GLY A 98 -2.07 -15.98 19.19
C GLY A 98 -3.51 -16.50 19.22
N THR A 99 -4.39 -16.00 18.34
CA THR A 99 -5.77 -16.50 18.20
C THR A 99 -5.96 -17.23 16.86
N VAL A 100 -7.04 -18.02 16.74
CA VAL A 100 -7.43 -18.67 15.48
C VAL A 100 -7.72 -17.65 14.37
N ALA A 101 -8.15 -16.43 14.73
CA ALA A 101 -8.46 -15.37 13.77
C ALA A 101 -7.21 -14.81 13.07
N PHE A 102 -6.01 -15.03 13.60
CA PHE A 102 -4.75 -14.60 12.99
C PHE A 102 -4.58 -15.10 11.55
N TRP A 103 -4.80 -16.40 11.33
CA TRP A 103 -4.51 -17.03 10.04
C TRP A 103 -5.40 -16.50 8.91
N PRO A 104 -6.74 -16.41 9.07
CA PRO A 104 -7.59 -15.76 8.08
C PRO A 104 -7.18 -14.33 7.73
N PHE A 105 -6.79 -13.51 8.72
CA PHE A 105 -6.38 -12.12 8.45
C PHE A 105 -5.02 -12.02 7.78
N LEU A 106 -4.06 -12.86 8.16
CA LEU A 106 -2.77 -12.94 7.48
C LEU A 106 -2.95 -13.38 6.02
N ILE A 107 -3.69 -14.47 5.78
CA ILE A 107 -4.00 -14.97 4.44
C ILE A 107 -4.76 -13.91 3.65
N GLY A 108 -5.76 -13.27 4.26
CA GLY A 108 -6.52 -12.18 3.66
C GLY A 108 -5.63 -11.02 3.22
N THR A 109 -4.66 -10.63 4.05
CA THR A 109 -3.68 -9.58 3.72
C THR A 109 -2.84 -9.99 2.50
N VAL A 110 -2.32 -11.21 2.48
CA VAL A 110 -1.56 -11.75 1.33
C VAL A 110 -2.43 -11.76 0.07
N CYS A 111 -3.69 -12.21 0.17
CA CYS A 111 -4.65 -12.19 -0.93
C CYS A 111 -4.92 -10.78 -1.45
N ILE A 112 -5.02 -9.76 -0.60
CA ILE A 112 -5.19 -8.37 -1.02
C ILE A 112 -3.99 -7.91 -1.85
N PHE A 113 -2.77 -8.19 -1.39
CA PHE A 113 -1.56 -7.89 -2.18
C PHE A 113 -1.57 -8.63 -3.52
N LEU A 114 -1.83 -9.93 -3.53
CA LEU A 114 -1.89 -10.72 -4.77
C LEU A 114 -2.95 -10.19 -5.73
N LEU A 115 -4.18 -9.93 -5.26
CA LEU A 115 -5.27 -9.41 -6.08
C LEU A 115 -4.92 -8.03 -6.66
N GLY A 116 -4.34 -7.14 -5.86
CA GLY A 116 -3.88 -5.84 -6.32
C GLY A 116 -2.88 -5.94 -7.47
N HIS A 117 -1.95 -6.90 -7.40
CA HIS A 117 -0.94 -7.12 -8.44
C HIS A 117 -1.49 -7.85 -9.67
N LEU A 118 -2.36 -8.85 -9.49
CA LEU A 118 -2.99 -9.59 -10.58
C LEU A 118 -3.98 -8.74 -11.38
N LYS A 119 -4.62 -7.77 -10.74
CA LYS A 119 -5.61 -6.87 -11.36
C LYS A 119 -5.07 -5.48 -11.65
N LYS A 120 -3.76 -5.26 -11.60
CA LYS A 120 -3.14 -3.93 -11.77
C LYS A 120 -3.52 -3.21 -13.08
N GLU A 121 -3.66 -3.93 -14.20
CA GLU A 121 -4.08 -3.34 -15.49
C GLU A 121 -5.56 -2.95 -15.49
N THR A 122 -6.42 -3.80 -14.92
CA THR A 122 -7.83 -3.53 -14.69
C THR A 122 -7.99 -2.27 -13.85
N ILE A 123 -7.27 -2.19 -12.73
CA ILE A 123 -7.24 -1.03 -11.83
C ILE A 123 -6.75 0.21 -12.59
N ALA A 124 -5.63 0.12 -13.31
CA ALA A 124 -5.07 1.24 -14.05
C ALA A 124 -6.03 1.79 -15.13
N SER A 125 -6.73 0.92 -15.85
CA SER A 125 -7.70 1.33 -16.87
C SER A 125 -8.80 2.23 -16.32
N ILE A 126 -9.18 2.06 -15.05
CA ILE A 126 -10.21 2.86 -14.38
C ILE A 126 -9.69 4.26 -14.05
N PHE A 127 -8.45 4.37 -13.56
CA PHE A 127 -7.83 5.68 -13.29
C PHE A 127 -7.60 6.48 -14.57
N VAL A 128 -7.37 5.78 -15.67
CA VAL A 128 -6.94 6.36 -16.94
C VAL A 128 -8.13 6.69 -17.85
N ASN A 129 -9.15 5.83 -17.89
CA ASN A 129 -10.36 5.99 -18.70
C ASN A 129 -11.63 5.70 -17.86
N PRO A 130 -12.01 6.61 -16.94
CA PRO A 130 -13.19 6.40 -16.10
C PRO A 130 -14.48 6.31 -16.95
N HIS A 131 -14.67 7.18 -17.95
CA HIS A 131 -15.95 7.20 -18.68
C HIS A 131 -16.25 5.98 -19.56
N LYS A 132 -15.23 5.24 -20.02
CA LYS A 132 -15.39 4.05 -20.88
C LYS A 132 -15.39 2.73 -20.10
N SER A 133 -14.95 2.75 -18.85
CA SER A 133 -14.82 1.55 -18.06
C SER A 133 -16.18 1.09 -17.53
N HIS A 134 -16.79 0.10 -18.18
CA HIS A 134 -17.88 -0.70 -17.59
C HIS A 134 -17.50 -1.32 -16.23
N GLN A 135 -16.23 -1.25 -15.80
CA GLN A 135 -15.74 -1.70 -14.51
C GLN A 135 -15.87 -0.67 -13.39
N LEU A 136 -16.21 0.60 -13.67
CA LEU A 136 -16.61 1.55 -12.63
C LEU A 136 -17.86 1.10 -11.86
N VAL A 137 -18.69 0.26 -12.47
CA VAL A 137 -19.83 -0.38 -11.78
C VAL A 137 -19.38 -1.51 -10.84
N LYS A 138 -18.18 -2.08 -11.03
CA LYS A 138 -17.64 -3.19 -10.22
C LYS A 138 -16.78 -2.73 -9.05
N TRP A 139 -16.21 -1.53 -9.09
CA TRP A 139 -15.46 -0.94 -7.97
C TRP A 139 -16.30 -0.70 -6.72
N PRO A 140 -17.55 -0.20 -6.81
CA PRO A 140 -18.47 -0.14 -5.68
C PRO A 140 -18.67 -1.51 -5.06
N LYS A 141 -18.63 -2.61 -5.83
CA LYS A 141 -18.74 -3.97 -5.29
C LYS A 141 -17.47 -4.40 -4.56
N LEU A 142 -16.29 -4.14 -5.09
CA LEU A 142 -15.02 -4.48 -4.42
C LEU A 142 -14.82 -3.66 -3.14
N LEU A 143 -15.14 -2.37 -3.20
CA LEU A 143 -15.07 -1.46 -2.07
C LEU A 143 -16.18 -1.76 -1.04
N ALA A 144 -17.38 -2.15 -1.49
CA ALA A 144 -18.42 -2.69 -0.63
C ALA A 144 -18.01 -4.02 0.02
N VAL A 145 -17.30 -4.91 -0.67
CA VAL A 145 -16.76 -6.13 -0.06
C VAL A 145 -15.75 -5.79 1.02
N ILE A 146 -14.84 -4.82 0.80
CA ILE A 146 -13.90 -4.35 1.83
C ILE A 146 -14.67 -3.76 3.04
N ILE A 147 -15.70 -2.94 2.80
CA ILE A 147 -16.54 -2.36 3.86
C ILE A 147 -17.32 -3.45 4.60
N ILE A 148 -17.93 -4.42 3.89
CA ILE A 148 -18.67 -5.53 4.49
C ILE A 148 -17.73 -6.39 5.33
N ILE A 149 -16.52 -6.68 4.86
CA ILE A 149 -15.49 -7.37 5.65
C ILE A 149 -15.17 -6.55 6.90
N GLY A 150 -14.99 -5.22 6.77
CA GLY A 150 -14.80 -4.33 7.93
C GLY A 150 -15.94 -4.36 8.93
N ILE A 151 -17.20 -4.41 8.46
CA ILE A 151 -18.40 -4.52 9.30
C ILE A 151 -18.45 -5.89 10.00
N ILE A 152 -18.15 -6.98 9.30
CA ILE A 152 -18.12 -8.33 9.88
C ILE A 152 -17.04 -8.41 10.96
N ILE A 153 -15.85 -7.85 10.68
CA ILE A 153 -14.76 -7.75 11.65
C ILE A 153 -15.22 -6.99 12.91
N MET A 154 -15.82 -5.82 12.73
CA MET A 154 -16.36 -5.01 13.84
C MET A 154 -17.44 -5.76 14.63
N ALA A 155 -18.32 -6.49 13.94
CA ALA A 155 -19.40 -7.26 14.56
C ALA A 155 -18.85 -8.42 15.40
N VAL A 156 -17.90 -9.19 14.87
CA VAL A 156 -17.26 -10.31 15.59
C VAL A 156 -16.48 -9.81 16.81
N LEU A 157 -15.74 -8.70 16.65
CA LEU A 157 -14.90 -8.14 17.71
C LEU A 157 -15.70 -7.42 18.81
N ARG A 158 -16.94 -6.99 18.54
CA ARG A 158 -17.84 -6.43 19.56
C ARG A 158 -18.19 -7.44 20.67
N PHE A 159 -18.11 -8.73 20.37
CA PHE A 159 -18.40 -9.80 21.34
C PHE A 159 -17.16 -10.26 22.12
N THR A 160 -16.00 -9.62 21.91
CA THR A 160 -14.75 -9.90 22.65
C THR A 160 -14.31 -8.65 23.43
N PRO A 161 -13.69 -8.79 24.62
CA PRO A 161 -13.09 -7.65 25.31
C PRO A 161 -11.97 -7.06 24.44
N ALA A 162 -12.31 -5.98 23.72
CA ALA A 162 -11.46 -5.37 22.71
C ALA A 162 -10.46 -4.39 23.33
N HIS A 163 -9.22 -4.40 22.83
CA HIS A 163 -8.19 -3.41 23.17
C HIS A 163 -8.66 -1.99 22.76
N PRO A 164 -8.38 -0.93 23.54
CA PRO A 164 -8.83 0.44 23.22
C PRO A 164 -8.42 0.93 21.82
N ASN A 165 -7.26 0.47 21.32
CA ASN A 165 -6.70 0.83 20.01
C ASN A 165 -7.17 -0.07 18.84
N LEU A 166 -8.13 -0.98 19.07
CA LEU A 166 -8.58 -1.92 18.04
C LEU A 166 -9.29 -1.21 16.88
N GLY A 167 -10.12 -0.21 17.18
CA GLY A 167 -10.81 0.59 16.15
C GLY A 167 -9.83 1.30 15.21
N LEU A 168 -8.76 1.88 15.75
CA LEU A 168 -7.69 2.48 14.96
C LEU A 168 -6.99 1.44 14.07
N SER A 169 -6.73 0.24 14.61
CA SER A 169 -6.09 -0.84 13.85
C SER A 169 -6.95 -1.31 12.67
N ILE A 170 -8.26 -1.46 12.86
CA ILE A 170 -9.21 -1.79 11.77
C ILE A 170 -9.22 -0.71 10.70
N PHE A 171 -9.28 0.55 11.11
CA PHE A 171 -9.26 1.69 10.20
C PHE A 171 -7.97 1.73 9.37
N MET A 172 -6.82 1.56 10.01
CA MET A 172 -5.52 1.47 9.34
C MET A 172 -5.43 0.25 8.41
N TYR A 173 -6.05 -0.88 8.77
CA TYR A 173 -6.14 -2.05 7.91
C TYR A 173 -6.94 -1.76 6.63
N MET A 174 -8.07 -1.08 6.74
CA MET A 174 -8.86 -0.67 5.57
C MET A 174 -8.09 0.30 4.67
N ILE A 175 -7.47 1.33 5.25
CA ILE A 175 -6.64 2.28 4.50
C ILE A 175 -5.50 1.53 3.81
N GLY A 176 -4.76 0.70 4.53
CA GLY A 176 -3.63 -0.02 3.99
C GLY A 176 -4.04 -0.94 2.84
N GLY A 177 -5.18 -1.64 2.98
CA GLY A 177 -5.76 -2.45 1.91
C GLY A 177 -6.15 -1.64 0.68
N PHE A 178 -6.81 -0.49 0.87
CA PHE A 178 -7.13 0.44 -0.23
C PHE A 178 -5.87 0.96 -0.92
N THR A 179 -4.84 1.33 -0.15
CA THR A 179 -3.57 1.82 -0.67
C THR A 179 -2.89 0.81 -1.57
N VAL A 180 -3.07 -0.51 -1.36
CA VAL A 180 -2.52 -1.53 -2.27
C VAL A 180 -3.10 -1.35 -3.68
N PHE A 181 -4.40 -1.13 -3.79
CA PHE A 181 -5.06 -0.89 -5.07
C PHE A 181 -4.63 0.43 -5.71
N CYS A 182 -4.34 1.47 -4.92
CA CYS A 182 -3.76 2.71 -5.44
C CYS A 182 -2.29 2.53 -5.87
N ALA A 183 -1.53 1.67 -5.20
CA ALA A 183 -0.12 1.45 -5.47
C ALA A 183 0.10 0.71 -6.79
N THR A 184 -0.64 -0.37 -7.03
CA THR A 184 -0.29 -1.33 -8.09
C THR A 184 -0.28 -0.77 -9.53
N PRO A 185 -1.10 0.23 -9.92
CA PRO A 185 -0.99 0.88 -11.22
C PRO A 185 0.38 1.52 -11.47
N PHE A 186 1.02 2.09 -10.44
CA PHE A 186 2.32 2.72 -10.56
C PHE A 186 3.46 1.74 -10.89
N SER A 187 3.21 0.43 -10.77
CA SER A 187 4.14 -0.61 -11.22
C SER A 187 4.15 -0.80 -12.74
N LEU A 188 3.15 -0.30 -13.47
CA LEU A 188 3.04 -0.44 -14.93
C LEU A 188 3.95 0.54 -15.67
N ASP A 189 4.51 0.09 -16.80
CA ASP A 189 5.28 0.94 -17.71
C ASP A 189 4.37 1.92 -18.47
N GLU A 190 4.95 3.02 -18.95
CA GLU A 190 4.24 4.10 -19.65
C GLU A 190 3.54 3.59 -20.92
N GLU A 191 4.20 2.74 -21.72
CA GLU A 191 3.61 2.12 -22.91
C GLU A 191 2.33 1.32 -22.60
N ARG A 192 2.31 0.61 -21.47
CA ARG A 192 1.13 -0.15 -21.04
C ARG A 192 0.00 0.78 -20.63
N ILE A 193 0.32 1.89 -19.96
CA ILE A 193 -0.66 2.91 -19.58
C ILE A 193 -1.25 3.58 -20.83
N GLU A 194 -0.43 3.90 -21.83
CA GLU A 194 -0.91 4.48 -23.09
C GLU A 194 -1.81 3.52 -23.87
N LYS A 195 -1.47 2.24 -23.92
CA LYS A 195 -2.35 1.22 -24.51
C LYS A 195 -3.71 1.20 -23.81
N LEU A 196 -3.75 1.32 -22.48
CA LEU A 196 -5.00 1.37 -21.72
C LEU A 196 -5.80 2.67 -21.96
N LYS A 197 -5.17 3.79 -22.33
CA LYS A 197 -5.86 5.04 -22.76
C LYS A 197 -6.59 4.87 -24.10
N SER A 198 -6.01 4.06 -24.98
CA SER A 198 -6.53 3.88 -26.34
C SER A 198 -7.73 2.94 -26.44
N LEU A 199 -7.92 2.08 -25.43
CA LEU A 199 -9.09 1.22 -25.25
C LEU A 199 -10.27 2.07 -24.72
#